data_AF-A0A925Q2J8-F1
#
_entry.id   AF-A0A925Q2J8-F1
#
_cell.length_a   1.000
_cell.length_b   1.000
_cell.length_c   1.000
_cell.angle_alpha   90.00
_cell.angle_beta   90.00
_cell.angle_gamma   90.00
#
_symmetry.space_group_name_H-M   'P 1'
#
loop_
_entity.id
_entity.type
_entity.pdbx_description
1 polymer ?
#
loop_
_entity_poly.entity_id
_entity_poly.type
_entity_poly.pdbx_seq_one_letter_code
_entity_poly.pdbx_strand_id
1 'polypeptide(L)' 'GKGKGSGPRGPVIKTAVNMILRKTAPVLAFTSARRVDGGTGAINVLLQG' A
#
# COMPACT_ATOMS: atom_id res chain seq x y z
N GLY A 1 -1.69 -4.77 -5.54
CA GLY A 1 -2.37 -4.94 -6.84
C GLY A 1 -3.13 -3.68 -7.24
N LYS A 2 -3.30 -3.39 -8.54
CA LYS A 2 -3.81 -2.10 -9.07
C LYS A 2 -5.34 -1.89 -8.98
N GLY A 3 -6.07 -2.77 -8.29
CA GLY A 3 -7.50 -2.61 -8.05
C GLY A 3 -8.43 -2.73 -9.29
N LYS A 4 -7.90 -3.11 -10.46
CA LYS A 4 -8.66 -3.16 -11.72
C LYS A 4 -9.82 -4.17 -11.74
N GLY A 5 -9.89 -5.08 -10.75
CA GLY A 5 -10.99 -6.05 -10.57
C GLY A 5 -11.82 -5.83 -9.31
N SER A 6 -11.67 -4.70 -8.61
CA SER A 6 -12.22 -4.55 -7.25
C SER A 6 -13.71 -4.17 -7.17
N GLY A 7 -14.41 -4.09 -8.30
CA GLY A 7 -15.84 -3.77 -8.34
C GLY A 7 -16.19 -2.42 -7.67
N PRO A 8 -17.48 -2.18 -7.37
CA PRO A 8 -17.95 -0.91 -6.79
C PRO A 8 -17.36 -0.57 -5.41
N ARG A 9 -16.84 -1.58 -4.70
CA ARG A 9 -16.28 -1.45 -3.34
C ARG A 9 -14.84 -0.92 -3.33
N GLY A 10 -14.22 -0.74 -4.49
CA GLY A 10 -12.85 -0.26 -4.60
C GLY A 10 -11.82 -1.25 -4.05
N PRO A 11 -10.51 -0.93 -4.09
CA PRO A 11 -9.43 -1.86 -3.77
C PRO A 11 -9.35 -2.18 -2.26
N VAL A 12 -10.15 -3.15 -1.80
CA VAL A 12 -10.24 -3.62 -0.41
C VAL A 12 -8.86 -3.95 0.18
N ILE A 13 -8.01 -4.63 -0.59
CA ILE A 13 -6.66 -5.02 -0.16
C ILE A 13 -5.79 -3.80 0.14
N LYS A 14 -5.91 -2.70 -0.63
CA LYS A 14 -5.11 -1.51 -0.42
C LYS A 14 -5.48 -0.81 0.90
N THR A 15 -6.77 -0.77 1.21
CA THR A 15 -7.26 -0.21 2.48
C THR A 15 -6.80 -1.04 3.68
N ALA A 16 -6.88 -2.37 3.59
CA ALA A 16 -6.41 -3.27 4.65
C ALA A 16 -4.90 -3.11 4.89
N VAL A 17 -4.09 -3.10 3.83
CA VAL A 17 -2.63 -2.90 3.92
C VAL A 17 -2.29 -1.54 4.55
N ASN A 18 -2.99 -0.47 4.18
CA ASN A 18 -2.81 0.84 4.81
C ASN A 18 -3.08 0.82 6.32
N MET A 19 -4.12 0.11 6.78
CA MET A 19 -4.42 -0.01 8.21
C MET A 19 -3.36 -0.84 8.95
N ILE A 20 -2.87 -1.91 8.34
CA ILE A 20 -1.83 -2.76 8.93
C ILE A 20 -0.53 -1.96 9.08
N LEU A 21 -0.06 -1.31 8.01
CA LEU A 21 1.19 -0.54 8.03
C LEU A 21 1.18 0.59 9.06
N ARG A 22 0.03 1.23 9.30
CA ARG A 22 -0.12 2.25 10.36
C ARG A 22 0.03 1.70 11.78
N LYS A 23 -0.21 0.40 11.97
CA LYS A 23 -0.13 -0.28 13.27
C LYS A 23 1.17 -1.08 13.44
N THR A 24 1.96 -1.21 12.39
CA THR A 24 3.21 -1.97 12.42
C THR A 24 4.31 -1.09 13.01
N ALA A 25 4.73 -1.38 14.25
CA ALA A 25 5.70 -0.59 15.02
C ALA A 25 7.00 -0.22 14.27
N PRO A 26 7.66 -1.12 13.51
CA PRO A 26 8.87 -0.75 12.77
C PRO A 26 8.63 0.09 11.52
N VAL A 27 7.40 0.45 11.16
CA VAL A 27 7.11 1.27 9.97
C VAL A 27 7.16 2.74 10.33
N LEU A 28 8.13 3.46 9.74
CA LEU A 28 8.28 4.91 9.92
C LEU A 28 7.43 5.70 8.93
N ALA A 29 7.35 5.23 7.68
CA ALA A 29 6.54 5.87 6.62
C ALA A 29 6.21 4.89 5.50
N PHE A 30 5.16 5.16 4.73
CA PHE A 30 4.86 4.42 3.51
C PHE A 30 4.18 5.30 2.45
N THR A 31 4.38 4.99 1.17
CA THR A 31 3.78 5.73 0.05
C THR A 31 3.52 4.80 -1.14
N SER A 32 2.63 5.21 -2.06
CA SER A 32 2.44 4.45 -3.31
C SER A 32 3.74 4.47 -4.13
N ALA A 33 4.08 3.32 -4.72
CA ALA A 33 5.30 3.21 -5.51
C ALA A 33 5.24 4.12 -6.75
N ARG A 34 6.41 4.55 -7.24
CA ARG A 34 6.50 5.28 -8.51
C ARG A 34 6.03 4.38 -9.65
N ARG A 35 5.66 4.98 -10.78
CA ARG A 35 5.13 4.22 -11.94
C ARG A 35 6.11 3.16 -12.46
N VAL A 36 7.42 3.44 -12.39
CA VAL A 36 8.50 2.50 -12.74
C VAL A 36 8.62 1.32 -11.78
N ASP A 37 8.20 1.52 -10.52
CA ASP A 37 8.29 0.53 -9.43
C ASP A 37 6.94 -0.20 -9.21
N GLY A 38 5.99 -0.09 -10.17
CA GLY A 38 4.67 -0.75 -10.10
C GLY A 38 3.48 0.17 -9.81
N GLY A 39 3.72 1.46 -9.58
CA GLY A 39 2.69 2.49 -9.46
C GLY A 39 1.72 2.24 -8.30
N THR A 40 0.43 2.52 -8.53
CA THR A 40 -0.63 2.34 -7.51
C THR A 40 -0.83 0.89 -7.05
N GLY A 41 -0.20 -0.07 -7.72
CA GLY A 41 -0.24 -1.50 -7.39
C GLY A 41 0.78 -1.94 -6.34
N ALA A 42 1.76 -1.10 -6.00
CA ALA A 42 2.82 -1.36 -5.02
C ALA A 42 2.93 -0.20 -4.02
N ILE A 43 3.53 -0.48 -2.85
CA ILE A 43 3.74 0.48 -1.76
C ILE A 43 5.20 0.38 -1.32
N ASN A 44 5.88 1.52 -1.24
CA ASN A 44 7.20 1.61 -0.64
C ASN A 44 7.04 1.85 0.87
N VAL A 45 7.80 1.15 1.68
CA VAL A 45 7.75 1.21 3.15
C VAL A 45 9.15 1.54 3.68
N LEU A 46 9.23 2.57 4.51
CA LEU A 46 10.43 2.90 5.26
C LEU A 46 10.34 2.23 6.63
N LEU A 47 11.36 1.43 6.94
CA LEU A 47 11.45 0.71 8.21
C LEU A 47 12.49 1.36 9.12
N GLN A 48 12.25 1.25 10.42
CA GLN A 48 13.22 1.53 11.44
C GLN A 48 14.28 0.42 11.45
N GLY A 49 15.56 0.82 11.49
CA GLY A 49 16.70 -0.07 11.66
C GLY A 49 17.09 -0.24 13.11
#